data_AF-A0AAD9DGJ8-F1
#
_entry.id   AF-A0AAD9DGJ8-F1
#
_cell.length_a   1.000
_cell.length_b   1.000
_cell.length_c   1.000
_cell.angle_alpha   90.00
_cell.angle_beta   90.00
_cell.angle_gamma   90.00
#
_symmetry.space_group_name_H-M   'P 1'
#
loop_
_entity.id
_entity.type
_entity.pdbx_description
1 polymer ?
#
loop_
_entity_poly.entity_id
_entity_poly.type
_entity_poly.pdbx_seq_one_letter_code
_entity_poly.pdbx_strand_id
1 'polypeptide(L)'
;MVKNLATLAPFSLLGITGMAYTSFAIGMRYFGGAYAEGGRFAADVAANLQPSFGTVGASGVMSPNSLILVCMLSTAYIAHFNAPRFFRELKDNTMSRFGKVTGISFGISTAIYAAVSAMAFLTFGANCDGLILNNYSTKDILISASRFAVAISLIFSYPLLFVGTRDGTLDLLKIPEEKRTASLLNQTTYVLLAITTAMAWKLTDLSFVSSISGAVFGTALIFVFPSLMFRAAVKNLGDKATDSQKKEGKFAMIVNLLGIAIAAIGTKMSLA
;
A
#
# COMPACT_ATOMS: atom_id res chain seq x y z
N MET A 1 -0.17 -24.57 -0.28
CA MET A 1 -0.54 -23.76 -1.45
C MET A 1 -2.02 -23.44 -1.32
N VAL A 2 -2.41 -22.18 -1.06
CA VAL A 2 -3.83 -21.85 -0.93
C VAL A 2 -4.43 -21.89 -2.33
N LYS A 3 -5.06 -23.02 -2.68
CA LYS A 3 -5.61 -23.28 -4.02
C LYS A 3 -6.85 -22.43 -4.33
N ASN A 4 -7.44 -21.76 -3.34
CA ASN A 4 -8.71 -21.03 -3.47
C ASN A 4 -8.73 -19.79 -2.56
N LEU A 5 -8.94 -18.58 -3.11
CA LEU A 5 -9.02 -17.35 -2.30
C LEU A 5 -10.22 -17.35 -1.35
N ALA A 6 -11.27 -18.12 -1.63
CA ALA A 6 -12.44 -18.21 -0.76
C ALA A 6 -12.09 -18.73 0.65
N THR A 7 -11.03 -19.54 0.77
CA THR A 7 -10.54 -20.01 2.08
C THR A 7 -9.95 -18.89 2.94
N LEU A 8 -9.67 -17.74 2.33
CA LEU A 8 -9.09 -16.56 2.96
C LEU A 8 -10.14 -15.47 3.23
N ALA A 9 -11.33 -15.60 2.66
CA ALA A 9 -12.44 -14.65 2.86
C ALA A 9 -12.75 -14.33 4.33
N PRO A 10 -12.83 -15.29 5.28
CA PRO A 10 -13.11 -14.96 6.68
C PRO A 10 -11.98 -14.14 7.33
N PHE A 11 -10.73 -14.42 6.96
CA PHE A 11 -9.56 -13.70 7.45
C PHE A 11 -9.47 -12.28 6.86
N SER A 12 -9.79 -12.14 5.58
CA SER A 12 -9.92 -10.84 4.92
C SER A 12 -11.05 -10.00 5.51
N LEU A 13 -12.20 -10.63 5.81
CA LEU A 13 -13.34 -9.94 6.44
C LEU A 13 -12.99 -9.42 7.83
N LEU A 14 -12.28 -10.22 8.63
CA LEU A 14 -11.77 -9.81 9.93
C LEU A 14 -10.81 -8.62 9.81
N GLY A 15 -9.90 -8.65 8.85
CA GLY A 15 -9.00 -7.53 8.54
C GLY A 15 -9.75 -6.25 8.15
N ILE A 16 -10.73 -6.35 7.23
CA ILE A 16 -11.58 -5.23 6.81
C ILE A 16 -12.33 -4.64 8.01
N THR A 17 -12.87 -5.50 8.87
CA THR A 17 -13.60 -5.07 10.07
C THR A 17 -12.68 -4.32 11.03
N GLY A 18 -11.44 -4.79 11.22
CA GLY A 18 -10.44 -4.09 12.03
C GLY A 18 -10.05 -2.72 11.47
N MET A 19 -9.93 -2.61 10.14
CA MET A 19 -9.66 -1.33 9.48
C MET A 19 -10.86 -0.36 9.56
N ALA A 20 -12.08 -0.87 9.40
CA ALA A 20 -13.30 -0.09 9.56
C ALA A 20 -13.43 0.45 11.00
N TYR A 21 -13.18 -0.41 12.00
CA TYR A 21 -13.13 -0.01 13.40
C TYR A 21 -12.09 1.08 13.65
N THR A 22 -10.88 0.92 13.12
CA THR A 22 -9.80 1.90 13.27
C THR A 22 -10.17 3.24 12.63
N SER A 23 -10.75 3.21 11.43
CA SER A 23 -11.22 4.40 10.73
C SER A 23 -12.30 5.14 11.52
N PHE A 24 -13.25 4.39 12.09
CA PHE A 24 -14.30 4.93 12.95
C PHE A 24 -13.72 5.53 14.24
N ALA A 25 -12.76 4.84 14.88
CA ALA A 25 -12.12 5.32 16.10
C ALA A 25 -11.37 6.64 15.88
N ILE A 26 -10.61 6.75 14.78
CA ILE A 26 -9.94 7.99 14.36
C ILE A 26 -10.98 9.09 14.17
N GLY A 27 -12.08 8.82 13.46
CA GLY A 27 -13.16 9.78 13.26
C GLY A 27 -13.80 10.26 14.56
N MET A 28 -14.11 9.35 15.49
CA MET A 28 -14.65 9.73 16.80
C MET A 28 -13.69 10.61 17.59
N ARG A 29 -12.38 10.37 17.51
CA ARG A 29 -11.38 11.20 18.21
C ARG A 29 -11.22 12.58 17.57
N TYR A 30 -11.31 12.65 16.25
CA TYR A 30 -11.31 13.91 15.52
C TYR A 30 -12.54 14.75 15.88
N PHE A 31 -13.76 14.25 15.63
CA PHE A 31 -14.99 15.00 15.90
C PHE A 31 -15.23 15.30 17.38
N GLY A 32 -14.73 14.44 18.27
CA GLY A 32 -14.81 14.65 19.72
C GLY A 32 -13.75 15.59 20.28
N GLY A 33 -12.80 16.09 19.47
CA GLY A 33 -11.75 17.02 19.92
C GLY A 33 -10.86 16.47 21.03
N ALA A 34 -10.75 15.14 21.18
CA ALA A 34 -10.12 14.52 22.35
C ALA A 34 -8.61 14.79 22.46
N TYR A 35 -7.99 15.19 21.34
CA TYR A 35 -6.57 15.51 21.19
C TYR A 35 -6.33 16.97 20.78
N ALA A 36 -7.38 17.80 20.68
CA ALA A 36 -7.23 19.23 20.48
C ALA A 36 -6.64 19.90 21.73
N GLU A 37 -6.30 21.19 21.66
CA GLU A 37 -5.81 21.95 22.81
C GLU A 37 -6.81 21.87 23.99
N GLY A 38 -6.34 21.46 25.17
CA GLY A 38 -7.19 21.21 26.34
C GLY A 38 -8.02 19.91 26.30
N GLY A 39 -7.86 19.10 25.25
CA GLY A 39 -8.54 17.82 25.07
C GLY A 39 -8.11 16.77 26.10
N ARG A 40 -9.00 15.80 26.36
CA ARG A 40 -8.83 14.76 27.40
C ARG A 40 -7.48 14.03 27.34
N PHE A 41 -6.98 13.75 26.14
CA PHE A 41 -5.74 13.00 25.95
C PHE A 41 -4.59 13.88 25.46
N ALA A 42 -4.81 15.18 25.25
CA ALA A 42 -3.79 16.08 24.72
C ALA A 42 -2.53 16.04 25.60
N ALA A 43 -2.65 16.17 26.91
CA ALA A 43 -1.49 16.15 27.82
C ALA A 43 -0.72 14.80 27.88
N ASP A 44 -1.32 13.70 27.45
CA ASP A 44 -0.67 12.38 27.45
C ASP A 44 0.23 12.14 26.23
N VAL A 45 0.09 12.96 25.17
CA VAL A 45 0.84 12.78 23.93
C VAL A 45 2.27 13.32 24.11
N ALA A 46 3.26 12.61 23.57
CA ALA A 46 4.65 13.06 23.61
C ALA A 46 4.82 14.41 22.89
N ALA A 47 5.70 15.29 23.39
CA ALA A 47 5.83 16.66 22.89
C ALA A 47 6.06 16.76 21.37
N ASN A 48 6.80 15.81 20.79
CA ASN A 48 7.07 15.73 19.35
C ASN A 48 5.89 15.20 18.51
N LEU A 49 4.86 14.65 19.15
CA LEU A 49 3.66 14.10 18.50
C LEU A 49 2.40 14.94 18.76
N GLN A 50 2.52 16.00 19.56
CA GLN A 50 1.44 16.96 19.83
C GLN A 50 0.97 17.63 18.53
N PRO A 51 -0.30 18.04 18.43
CA PRO A 51 -0.80 18.73 17.26
C PRO A 51 0.03 19.98 16.92
N SER A 52 0.42 20.12 15.65
CA SER A 52 1.16 21.29 15.17
C SER A 52 0.62 21.72 13.81
N PHE A 53 0.02 22.91 13.75
CA PHE A 53 -0.54 23.47 12.53
C PHE A 53 0.26 24.69 12.10
N GLY A 54 0.91 24.60 10.93
CA GLY A 54 1.68 25.69 10.35
C GLY A 54 0.85 26.59 9.42
N THR A 55 1.49 27.61 8.85
CA THR A 55 0.86 28.61 7.95
C THR A 55 0.89 28.24 6.47
N VAL A 56 1.55 27.13 6.11
CA VAL A 56 1.77 26.69 4.72
C VAL A 56 0.45 26.44 3.97
N GLY A 57 -0.57 25.94 4.69
CA GLY A 57 -1.89 25.66 4.13
C GLY A 57 -1.85 24.74 2.90
N ALA A 58 -2.78 24.94 1.95
CA ALA A 58 -2.91 24.10 0.77
C ALA A 58 -1.70 24.17 -0.19
N SER A 59 -0.90 25.25 -0.13
CA SER A 59 0.29 25.40 -0.98
C SER A 59 1.36 24.33 -0.73
N GLY A 60 1.31 23.68 0.44
CA GLY A 60 2.20 22.58 0.81
C GLY A 60 2.14 21.38 -0.14
N VAL A 61 1.07 21.22 -0.93
CA VAL A 61 0.95 20.17 -1.96
C VAL A 61 1.99 20.31 -3.08
N MET A 62 2.49 21.53 -3.30
CA MET A 62 3.53 21.80 -4.29
C MET A 62 4.94 21.60 -3.72
N SER A 63 5.05 21.26 -2.44
CA SER A 63 6.33 20.89 -1.83
C SER A 63 6.84 19.58 -2.43
N PRO A 64 8.16 19.44 -2.66
CA PRO A 64 8.76 18.16 -2.98
C PRO A 64 8.37 17.05 -1.99
N ASN A 65 8.08 17.37 -0.72
CA ASN A 65 7.68 16.39 0.30
C ASN A 65 6.37 15.67 -0.07
N SER A 66 5.52 16.27 -0.90
CA SER A 66 4.33 15.60 -1.43
C SER A 66 4.67 14.40 -2.33
N LEU A 67 5.87 14.32 -2.88
CA LEU A 67 6.33 13.13 -3.62
C LEU A 67 6.53 11.93 -2.71
N ILE A 68 6.90 12.13 -1.43
CA ILE A 68 6.96 11.04 -0.44
C ILE A 68 5.56 10.44 -0.27
N LEU A 69 4.53 11.28 -0.18
CA LEU A 69 3.14 10.83 -0.14
C LEU A 69 2.75 10.08 -1.41
N VAL A 70 3.11 10.57 -2.60
CA VAL A 70 2.86 9.86 -3.87
C VAL A 70 3.50 8.47 -3.86
N CYS A 71 4.72 8.34 -3.36
CA CYS A 71 5.40 7.05 -3.22
C CYS A 71 4.70 6.14 -2.19
N MET A 72 4.30 6.67 -1.03
CA MET A 72 3.55 5.89 -0.04
C MET A 72 2.20 5.41 -0.60
N LEU A 73 1.49 6.25 -1.35
CA LEU A 73 0.26 5.87 -2.05
C LEU A 73 0.54 4.82 -3.12
N SER A 74 1.67 4.92 -3.83
CA SER A 74 2.08 3.89 -4.77
C SER A 74 2.19 2.53 -4.10
N THR A 75 2.68 2.43 -2.85
CA THR A 75 2.68 1.20 -2.05
C THR A 75 1.28 0.77 -1.65
N ALA A 76 0.46 1.71 -1.16
CA ALA A 76 -0.91 1.42 -0.70
C ALA A 76 -1.80 0.84 -1.81
N TYR A 77 -1.58 1.27 -3.06
CA TYR A 77 -2.36 0.84 -4.22
C TYR A 77 -1.77 -0.33 -5.01
N ILE A 78 -0.72 -1.01 -4.51
CA ILE A 78 -0.19 -2.20 -5.17
C ILE A 78 -1.14 -3.38 -4.96
N ALA A 79 -1.92 -3.69 -6.00
CA ALA A 79 -2.69 -4.95 -6.10
C ALA A 79 -2.34 -5.78 -7.35
N HIS A 80 -1.45 -5.26 -8.21
CA HIS A 80 -1.20 -5.74 -9.57
C HIS A 80 -0.76 -7.21 -9.63
N PHE A 81 0.07 -7.67 -8.69
CA PHE A 81 0.54 -9.06 -8.65
C PHE A 81 -0.58 -10.06 -8.35
N ASN A 82 -1.66 -9.63 -7.68
CA ASN A 82 -2.83 -10.47 -7.42
C ASN A 82 -3.89 -10.35 -8.53
N ALA A 83 -3.81 -9.34 -9.40
CA ALA A 83 -4.84 -9.07 -10.40
C ALA A 83 -5.14 -10.26 -11.33
N PRO A 84 -4.16 -11.02 -11.87
CA PRO A 84 -4.45 -12.20 -12.69
C PRO A 84 -5.22 -13.29 -11.93
N ARG A 85 -4.94 -13.43 -10.63
CA ARG A 85 -5.64 -14.39 -9.78
C ARG A 85 -7.07 -13.95 -9.50
N PHE A 86 -7.27 -12.67 -9.13
CA PHE A 86 -8.60 -12.11 -8.97
C PHE A 86 -9.42 -12.19 -10.25
N PHE A 87 -8.81 -11.96 -11.41
CA PHE A 87 -9.49 -12.11 -12.68
C PHE A 87 -9.98 -13.53 -12.92
N ARG A 88 -9.11 -14.53 -12.72
CA ARG A 88 -9.48 -15.95 -12.91
C ARG A 88 -10.54 -16.44 -11.95
N GLU A 89 -10.51 -15.98 -10.69
CA GLU A 89 -11.46 -16.39 -9.64
C GLU A 89 -12.76 -15.58 -9.66
N LEU A 90 -12.84 -14.48 -10.42
CA LEU A 90 -14.07 -13.69 -10.57
C LEU A 90 -15.14 -14.52 -11.31
N LYS A 91 -16.32 -14.64 -10.70
CA LYS A 91 -17.47 -15.29 -11.33
C LYS A 91 -17.85 -14.58 -12.63
N ASP A 92 -18.05 -15.34 -13.70
CA ASP A 92 -18.29 -14.86 -15.07
C ASP A 92 -17.30 -13.76 -15.48
N ASN A 93 -16.01 -14.08 -15.39
CA ASN A 93 -14.94 -13.12 -15.65
C ASN A 93 -14.98 -12.59 -17.10
N THR A 94 -14.95 -11.27 -17.24
CA THR A 94 -14.76 -10.55 -18.51
C THR A 94 -13.91 -9.33 -18.23
N MET A 95 -13.19 -8.82 -19.23
CA MET A 95 -12.38 -7.60 -19.06
C MET A 95 -13.22 -6.41 -18.59
N SER A 96 -14.44 -6.26 -19.11
CA SER A 96 -15.37 -5.19 -18.71
C SER A 96 -15.82 -5.33 -17.26
N ARG A 97 -16.22 -6.54 -16.84
CA ARG A 97 -16.64 -6.79 -15.45
C ARG A 97 -15.50 -6.60 -14.47
N PHE A 98 -14.31 -7.11 -14.80
CA PHE A 98 -13.12 -6.94 -13.98
C PHE A 98 -12.76 -5.46 -13.84
N GLY A 99 -12.72 -4.71 -14.94
CA GLY A 99 -12.49 -3.27 -14.92
C GLY A 99 -13.48 -2.51 -14.04
N LYS A 100 -14.78 -2.85 -14.11
CA LYS A 100 -15.81 -2.26 -13.24
C LYS A 100 -15.59 -2.57 -11.76
N VAL A 101 -15.33 -3.84 -11.42
CA VAL A 101 -15.07 -4.26 -10.03
C VAL A 101 -13.82 -3.54 -9.50
N THR A 102 -12.72 -3.56 -10.26
CA THR A 102 -11.48 -2.86 -9.91
C THR A 102 -11.73 -1.36 -9.72
N GLY A 103 -12.38 -0.69 -10.67
CA GLY A 103 -12.65 0.75 -10.59
C GLY A 103 -13.46 1.15 -9.35
N ILE A 104 -14.51 0.39 -9.03
CA ILE A 104 -15.32 0.62 -7.81
C ILE A 104 -14.49 0.36 -6.56
N SER A 105 -13.74 -0.74 -6.50
CA SER A 105 -12.90 -1.08 -5.34
C SER A 105 -11.85 -0.01 -5.06
N PHE A 106 -11.10 0.42 -6.07
CA PHE A 106 -10.11 1.49 -5.91
C PHE A 106 -10.77 2.83 -5.57
N GLY A 107 -11.94 3.15 -6.14
CA GLY A 107 -12.69 4.36 -5.79
C GLY A 107 -13.10 4.40 -4.32
N ILE A 108 -13.65 3.30 -3.79
CA ILE A 108 -14.01 3.18 -2.36
C ILE A 108 -12.77 3.30 -1.48
N SER A 109 -11.68 2.60 -1.82
CA SER A 109 -10.42 2.68 -1.05
C SER A 109 -9.87 4.11 -1.01
N THR A 110 -9.91 4.83 -2.13
CA THR A 110 -9.48 6.24 -2.21
C THR A 110 -10.32 7.14 -1.33
N ALA A 111 -11.65 6.97 -1.32
CA ALA A 111 -12.52 7.76 -0.46
C ALA A 111 -12.21 7.53 1.03
N ILE A 112 -11.99 6.27 1.42
CA ILE A 112 -11.65 5.91 2.80
C ILE A 112 -10.28 6.47 3.19
N TYR A 113 -9.25 6.28 2.36
CA TYR A 113 -7.91 6.82 2.61
C TYR A 113 -7.94 8.34 2.73
N ALA A 114 -8.58 9.04 1.81
CA ALA A 114 -8.70 10.49 1.87
C ALA A 114 -9.40 10.96 3.15
N ALA A 115 -10.52 10.33 3.53
CA ALA A 115 -11.26 10.70 4.73
C ALA A 115 -10.45 10.45 6.01
N VAL A 116 -9.85 9.26 6.17
CA VAL A 116 -9.08 8.91 7.37
C VAL A 116 -7.81 9.74 7.47
N SER A 117 -7.07 9.91 6.37
CA SER A 117 -5.89 10.76 6.34
C SER A 117 -6.22 12.21 6.62
N ALA A 118 -7.35 12.73 6.11
CA ALA A 118 -7.79 14.09 6.43
C ALA A 118 -8.12 14.24 7.92
N MET A 119 -8.91 13.33 8.51
CA MET A 119 -9.24 13.38 9.94
C MET A 119 -8.00 13.27 10.84
N ALA A 120 -7.08 12.38 10.49
CA ALA A 120 -5.80 12.22 11.19
C ALA A 120 -4.96 13.51 11.11
N PHE A 121 -4.79 14.06 9.90
CA PHE A 121 -4.04 15.30 9.69
C PHE A 121 -4.70 16.48 10.39
N LEU A 122 -6.03 16.60 10.36
CA LEU A 122 -6.75 17.64 11.09
C LEU A 122 -6.72 17.44 12.61
N THR A 123 -6.29 16.28 13.10
CA THR A 123 -6.08 16.03 14.54
C THR A 123 -4.66 16.40 14.98
N PHE A 124 -3.62 16.04 14.22
CA PHE A 124 -2.22 16.20 14.66
C PHE A 124 -1.35 17.13 13.81
N GLY A 125 -1.85 17.57 12.65
CA GLY A 125 -1.17 18.48 11.75
C GLY A 125 0.16 17.93 11.22
N ALA A 126 1.19 18.76 11.24
CA ALA A 126 2.53 18.44 10.72
C ALA A 126 3.25 17.34 11.52
N ASN A 127 2.80 17.04 12.73
CA ASN A 127 3.43 16.05 13.62
C ASN A 127 2.83 14.64 13.48
N CYS A 128 2.06 14.36 12.42
CA CYS A 128 1.61 13.00 12.12
C CYS A 128 2.80 12.04 11.96
N ASP A 129 2.80 10.96 12.74
CA ASP A 129 3.77 9.87 12.63
C ASP A 129 3.45 8.98 11.40
N GLY A 130 4.46 8.28 10.89
CA GLY A 130 4.28 7.36 9.78
C GLY A 130 3.30 6.22 10.06
N LEU A 131 3.19 5.81 11.32
CA LEU A 131 2.06 5.05 11.81
C LEU A 131 1.22 5.97 12.70
N ILE A 132 0.13 6.52 12.16
CA ILE A 132 -0.70 7.50 12.86
C ILE A 132 -1.19 7.05 14.26
N LEU A 133 -1.35 5.74 14.47
CA LEU A 133 -1.72 5.20 15.77
C LEU A 133 -0.67 5.48 16.86
N ASN A 134 0.57 5.81 16.51
CA ASN A 134 1.60 6.23 17.46
C ASN A 134 1.33 7.61 18.06
N ASN A 135 0.64 8.50 17.36
CA ASN A 135 0.28 9.83 17.88
C ASN A 135 -0.72 9.80 19.03
N TYR A 136 -1.58 8.78 19.06
CA TYR A 136 -2.65 8.67 20.05
C TYR A 136 -2.13 8.15 21.40
N SER A 137 -2.77 8.55 22.50
CA SER A 137 -2.40 8.10 23.85
C SER A 137 -2.56 6.57 23.99
N THR A 138 -1.72 5.95 24.81
CA THR A 138 -1.87 4.52 25.19
C THR A 138 -3.01 4.31 26.19
N LYS A 139 -3.43 5.36 26.90
CA LYS A 139 -4.58 5.35 27.82
C LYS A 139 -5.93 5.45 27.08
N ASP A 140 -5.91 5.76 25.79
CA ASP A 140 -7.09 5.79 24.96
C ASP A 140 -7.48 4.36 24.56
N ILE A 141 -8.41 3.76 25.32
CA ILE A 141 -8.86 2.37 25.13
C ILE A 141 -9.37 2.10 23.71
N LEU A 142 -10.07 3.08 23.12
CA LEU A 142 -10.63 2.94 21.78
C LEU A 142 -9.51 2.80 20.74
N ILE A 143 -8.49 3.66 20.83
CA ILE A 143 -7.35 3.60 19.92
C ILE A 143 -6.42 2.42 20.23
N SER A 144 -6.27 2.06 21.50
CA SER A 144 -5.52 0.87 21.90
C SER A 144 -6.16 -0.41 21.37
N ALA A 145 -7.49 -0.50 21.33
CA ALA A 145 -8.19 -1.57 20.62
C ALA A 145 -7.95 -1.50 19.09
N SER A 146 -7.80 -0.31 18.50
CA SER A 146 -7.45 -0.19 17.08
C SER A 146 -6.07 -0.75 16.79
N ARG A 147 -5.08 -0.54 17.67
CA ARG A 147 -3.73 -1.15 17.55
C ARG A 147 -3.83 -2.67 17.50
N PHE A 148 -4.65 -3.27 18.35
CA PHE A 148 -4.89 -4.71 18.34
C PHE A 148 -5.61 -5.17 17.06
N ALA A 149 -6.63 -4.43 16.61
CA ALA A 149 -7.34 -4.72 15.37
C ALA A 149 -6.43 -4.66 14.13
N VAL A 150 -5.53 -3.67 14.09
CA VAL A 150 -4.50 -3.57 13.04
C VAL A 150 -3.52 -4.73 13.11
N ALA A 151 -3.04 -5.10 14.30
CA ALA A 151 -2.15 -6.25 14.48
C ALA A 151 -2.80 -7.56 13.98
N ILE A 152 -4.06 -7.80 14.34
CA ILE A 152 -4.84 -8.94 13.83
C ILE A 152 -4.93 -8.92 12.30
N SER A 153 -5.28 -7.78 11.72
CA SER A 153 -5.38 -7.63 10.27
C SER A 153 -4.06 -7.96 9.55
N LEU A 154 -2.94 -7.51 10.12
CA LEU A 154 -1.61 -7.79 9.60
C LEU A 154 -1.24 -9.28 9.72
N ILE A 155 -1.53 -9.92 10.86
CA ILE A 155 -1.29 -11.36 11.08
C ILE A 155 -2.00 -12.19 10.01
N PHE A 156 -3.24 -11.84 9.68
CA PHE A 156 -4.03 -12.57 8.70
C PHE A 156 -3.68 -12.26 7.24
N SER A 157 -3.18 -11.05 6.96
CA SER A 157 -2.76 -10.65 5.61
C SER A 157 -1.34 -11.12 5.28
N TYR A 158 -0.47 -11.27 6.28
CA TYR A 158 0.94 -11.61 6.10
C TYR A 158 1.17 -12.91 5.31
N PRO A 159 0.49 -14.04 5.59
CA PRO A 159 0.70 -15.29 4.84
C PRO A 159 0.45 -15.14 3.34
N LEU A 160 -0.48 -14.27 2.94
CA LEU A 160 -0.82 -14.04 1.53
C LEU A 160 0.30 -13.36 0.77
N LEU A 161 0.82 -12.29 1.37
CA LEU A 161 1.97 -11.57 0.82
C LEU A 161 3.21 -12.46 0.82
N PHE A 162 3.43 -13.19 1.90
CA PHE A 162 4.59 -14.05 2.07
C PHE A 162 4.64 -15.21 1.06
N VAL A 163 3.50 -15.82 0.73
CA VAL A 163 3.42 -16.83 -0.35
C VAL A 163 3.86 -16.22 -1.69
N GLY A 164 3.41 -15.00 -2.01
CA GLY A 164 3.86 -14.28 -3.20
C GLY A 164 5.37 -14.05 -3.20
N THR A 165 5.94 -13.61 -2.07
CA THR A 165 7.39 -13.42 -1.92
C THR A 165 8.16 -14.73 -2.12
N ARG A 166 7.70 -15.83 -1.51
CA ARG A 166 8.34 -17.14 -1.63
C ARG A 166 8.30 -17.65 -3.06
N ASP A 167 7.12 -17.65 -3.67
CA ASP A 167 6.95 -18.18 -5.02
C ASP A 167 7.71 -17.32 -6.04
N GLY A 168 7.68 -15.99 -5.89
CA GLY A 168 8.48 -15.06 -6.70
C GLY A 168 10.00 -15.24 -6.52
N THR A 169 10.46 -15.60 -5.32
CA THR A 169 11.87 -15.93 -5.08
C THR A 169 12.27 -17.20 -5.82
N LEU A 170 11.43 -18.24 -5.78
CA LEU A 170 11.66 -19.50 -6.50
C LEU A 170 11.62 -19.31 -8.03
N ASP A 171 10.72 -18.44 -8.51
CA ASP A 171 10.65 -18.04 -9.93
C ASP A 171 11.93 -17.32 -10.36
N LEU A 172 12.44 -16.40 -9.54
CA LEU A 172 13.69 -15.68 -9.81
C LEU A 172 14.90 -16.63 -9.86
N LEU A 173 14.90 -17.67 -9.02
CA LEU A 173 15.88 -18.75 -9.03
C LEU A 173 15.65 -19.77 -10.17
N LYS A 174 14.65 -19.57 -11.02
CA LYS A 174 14.26 -20.45 -12.13
C LYS A 174 13.98 -21.89 -11.68
N ILE A 175 13.44 -22.07 -10.49
CA ILE A 175 13.09 -23.38 -9.95
C ILE A 175 11.69 -23.76 -10.47
N PRO A 176 11.58 -24.77 -11.35
CA PRO A 176 10.30 -25.22 -11.91
C PRO A 176 9.33 -25.67 -10.82
N GLU A 177 8.04 -25.50 -11.03
CA GLU A 177 7.01 -25.86 -10.04
C GLU A 177 7.07 -27.35 -9.66
N GLU A 178 7.43 -28.22 -10.60
CA GLU A 178 7.53 -29.67 -10.37
C GLU A 178 8.64 -30.04 -9.37
N LYS A 179 9.65 -29.16 -9.22
CA LYS A 179 10.77 -29.35 -8.28
C LYS A 179 10.51 -28.71 -6.91
N ARG A 180 9.38 -28.03 -6.71
CA ARG A 180 9.01 -27.34 -5.46
C ARG A 180 8.48 -28.33 -4.43
N THR A 181 9.36 -29.20 -3.93
CA THR A 181 9.04 -30.14 -2.85
C THR A 181 8.68 -29.39 -1.55
N ALA A 182 7.91 -30.03 -0.67
CA ALA A 182 7.52 -29.45 0.62
C ALA A 182 8.75 -29.01 1.46
N SER A 183 9.85 -29.77 1.39
CA SER A 183 11.10 -29.46 2.07
C SER A 183 11.70 -28.14 1.57
N LEU A 184 11.81 -27.98 0.25
CA LEU A 184 12.34 -26.75 -0.36
C LEU A 184 11.47 -25.54 -0.03
N LEU A 185 10.13 -25.68 -0.08
CA LEU A 185 9.20 -24.62 0.27
C LEU A 185 9.34 -24.19 1.73
N ASN A 186 9.50 -25.14 2.65
CA ASN A 186 9.69 -24.87 4.07
C ASN A 186 11.05 -24.19 4.33
N GLN A 187 12.12 -24.70 3.73
CA GLN A 187 13.46 -24.09 3.83
C GLN A 187 13.47 -22.65 3.32
N THR A 188 12.89 -22.42 2.12
CA THR A 188 12.76 -21.07 1.55
C THR A 188 11.96 -20.16 2.47
N THR A 189 10.89 -20.69 3.08
CA THR A 189 10.06 -19.96 4.05
C THR A 189 10.87 -19.54 5.27
N TYR A 190 11.64 -20.45 5.89
CA TYR A 190 12.46 -20.12 7.05
C TYR A 190 13.55 -19.08 6.73
N VAL A 191 14.22 -19.21 5.58
CA VAL A 191 15.23 -18.24 5.15
C VAL A 191 14.62 -16.86 4.92
N LEU A 192 13.51 -16.78 4.19
CA LEU A 192 12.83 -15.51 3.94
C LEU A 192 12.30 -14.88 5.23
N LEU A 193 11.73 -15.67 6.16
CA LEU A 193 11.30 -15.19 7.47
C LEU A 193 12.47 -14.62 8.29
N ALA A 194 13.61 -15.30 8.29
CA ALA A 194 14.81 -14.84 8.99
C ALA A 194 15.29 -13.50 8.41
N ILE A 195 15.34 -13.37 7.08
CA ILE A 195 15.72 -12.13 6.40
C ILE A 195 14.72 -11.00 6.73
N THR A 196 13.41 -11.25 6.63
CA THR A 196 12.40 -10.23 6.94
C THR A 196 12.45 -9.79 8.40
N THR A 197 12.72 -10.72 9.32
CA THR A 197 12.85 -10.42 10.75
C THR A 197 14.10 -9.60 11.04
N ALA A 198 15.23 -9.94 10.40
CA ALA A 198 16.47 -9.16 10.52
C ALA A 198 16.30 -7.74 9.97
N MET A 199 15.59 -7.57 8.84
CA MET A 199 15.27 -6.24 8.31
C MET A 199 14.37 -5.44 9.26
N ALA A 200 13.35 -6.08 9.85
CA ALA A 200 12.45 -5.41 10.79
C ALA A 200 13.15 -4.88 12.05
N TRP A 201 14.30 -5.47 12.45
CA TRP A 201 15.10 -4.95 13.56
C TRP A 201 15.83 -3.63 13.21
N LYS A 202 16.16 -3.42 11.93
CA LYS A 202 16.87 -2.20 11.48
C LYS A 202 15.95 -1.13 10.93
N LEU A 203 14.84 -1.52 10.32
CA LEU A 203 13.91 -0.64 9.63
C LEU A 203 12.62 -0.48 10.44
N THR A 204 12.64 0.44 11.40
CA THR A 204 11.49 0.67 12.31
C THR A 204 10.56 1.80 11.87
N ASP A 205 11.00 2.65 10.92
CA ASP A 205 10.16 3.71 10.36
C ASP A 205 9.29 3.18 9.22
N LEU A 206 7.98 3.12 9.47
CA LEU A 206 6.99 2.65 8.51
C LEU A 206 6.86 3.60 7.29
N SER A 207 6.98 4.91 7.48
CA SER A 207 6.94 5.88 6.38
C SER A 207 8.13 5.72 5.46
N PHE A 208 9.33 5.55 6.02
CA PHE A 208 10.53 5.25 5.26
C PHE A 208 10.37 3.96 4.44
N VAL A 209 9.99 2.86 5.08
CA VAL A 209 9.82 1.56 4.40
C VAL A 209 8.75 1.64 3.31
N SER A 210 7.60 2.27 3.60
CA SER A 210 6.50 2.41 2.65
C SER A 210 6.87 3.29 1.46
N SER A 211 7.53 4.43 1.69
CA SER A 211 7.92 5.35 0.63
C SER A 211 8.99 4.76 -0.29
N ILE A 212 10.02 4.11 0.26
CA ILE A 212 11.04 3.41 -0.55
C ILE A 212 10.43 2.26 -1.35
N SER A 213 9.58 1.45 -0.71
CA SER A 213 8.89 0.34 -1.39
C SER A 213 8.08 0.83 -2.59
N GLY A 214 7.37 1.94 -2.42
CA GLY A 214 6.53 2.50 -3.47
C GLY A 214 7.33 3.20 -4.55
N ALA A 215 8.37 3.95 -4.17
CA ALA A 215 9.27 4.61 -5.11
C ALA A 215 9.94 3.58 -6.03
N VAL A 216 10.45 2.47 -5.48
CA VAL A 216 11.20 1.47 -6.25
C VAL A 216 10.27 0.43 -6.88
N PHE A 217 9.58 -0.36 -6.05
CA PHE A 217 8.80 -1.52 -6.51
C PHE A 217 7.42 -1.10 -7.01
N GLY A 218 6.77 -0.15 -6.32
CA GLY A 218 5.48 0.40 -6.72
C GLY A 218 5.55 1.03 -8.11
N THR A 219 6.49 1.95 -8.33
CA THR A 219 6.69 2.59 -9.64
C THR A 219 6.97 1.56 -10.74
N ALA A 220 7.81 0.56 -10.45
CA ALA A 220 8.13 -0.48 -11.42
C ALA A 220 6.87 -1.23 -11.88
N LEU A 221 6.03 -1.64 -10.93
CA LEU A 221 4.81 -2.42 -11.19
C LEU A 221 3.64 -1.59 -11.74
N ILE A 222 3.54 -0.31 -11.39
CA ILE A 222 2.40 0.54 -11.76
C ILE A 222 2.68 1.30 -13.07
N PHE A 223 3.89 1.83 -13.24
CA PHE A 223 4.22 2.71 -14.35
C PHE A 223 5.17 2.07 -15.36
N VAL A 224 6.24 1.41 -14.90
CA VAL A 224 7.32 0.98 -15.80
C VAL A 224 6.93 -0.25 -16.61
N PHE A 225 6.70 -1.38 -15.94
CA PHE A 225 6.46 -2.66 -16.61
C PHE A 225 5.18 -2.64 -17.48
N PRO A 226 4.02 -2.14 -17.00
CA PRO A 226 2.81 -2.10 -17.83
C PRO A 226 3.00 -1.29 -19.10
N SER A 227 3.68 -0.14 -19.02
CA SER A 227 3.93 0.72 -20.18
C SER A 227 4.85 0.07 -21.21
N LEU A 228 5.91 -0.61 -20.75
CA LEU A 228 6.82 -1.34 -21.63
C LEU A 228 6.13 -2.55 -22.28
N MET A 229 5.35 -3.31 -21.50
CA MET A 229 4.57 -4.44 -21.99
C MET A 229 3.54 -4.00 -23.03
N PHE A 230 2.81 -2.92 -22.75
CA PHE A 230 1.81 -2.38 -23.67
C PHE A 230 2.46 -1.88 -24.97
N ARG A 231 3.57 -1.14 -24.88
CA ARG A 231 4.32 -0.70 -26.07
C ARG A 231 4.84 -1.88 -26.89
N ALA A 232 5.36 -2.91 -26.24
CA ALA A 232 5.82 -4.12 -26.93
C ALA A 232 4.65 -4.84 -27.63
N ALA A 233 3.49 -4.96 -26.97
CA ALA A 233 2.29 -5.54 -27.57
C ALA A 233 1.80 -4.76 -28.79
N VAL A 234 1.76 -3.42 -28.72
CA VAL A 234 1.40 -2.55 -29.85
C VAL A 234 2.40 -2.68 -31.00
N LYS A 235 3.70 -2.78 -30.71
CA LYS A 235 4.73 -3.00 -31.73
C LYS A 235 4.57 -4.37 -32.41
N ASN A 236 4.26 -5.41 -31.65
CA ASN A 236 4.05 -6.77 -32.18
C ASN A 236 2.80 -6.88 -33.07
N LEU A 237 1.78 -6.03 -32.83
CA LEU A 237 0.61 -5.93 -33.70
C LEU A 237 0.92 -5.31 -35.07
N GLY A 238 2.00 -4.51 -35.18
CA GLY A 238 2.44 -3.91 -36.44
C GLY A 238 1.32 -3.10 -37.12
N ASP A 239 1.02 -3.42 -38.37
CA ASP A 239 -0.02 -2.76 -39.16
C ASP A 239 -1.45 -3.10 -38.70
N LYS A 240 -1.63 -4.16 -37.89
CA LYS A 240 -2.92 -4.51 -37.28
C LYS A 240 -3.26 -3.64 -36.07
N ALA A 241 -2.31 -2.86 -35.55
CA ALA A 241 -2.55 -1.94 -34.46
C ALA A 241 -3.33 -0.72 -34.96
N THR A 242 -4.40 -0.37 -34.26
CA THR A 242 -5.17 0.85 -34.57
C THR A 242 -4.34 2.10 -34.27
N ASP A 243 -4.68 3.21 -34.93
CA ASP A 243 -3.99 4.49 -34.67
C ASP A 243 -4.18 4.97 -33.22
N SER A 244 -5.30 4.62 -32.58
CA SER A 244 -5.51 4.84 -31.14
C SER A 244 -4.48 4.09 -30.31
N GLN A 245 -4.29 2.79 -30.56
CA GLN A 245 -3.31 1.97 -29.84
C GLN A 245 -1.88 2.48 -30.03
N LYS A 246 -1.53 2.94 -31.23
CA LYS A 246 -0.22 3.55 -31.52
C LYS A 246 -0.02 4.87 -30.73
N LYS A 247 -1.06 5.70 -30.62
CA LYS A 247 -1.04 6.94 -29.81
C LYS A 247 -0.97 6.64 -28.32
N GLU A 248 -1.78 5.70 -27.83
CA GLU A 248 -1.75 5.22 -26.45
C GLU A 248 -0.39 4.64 -26.09
N GLY A 249 0.26 3.92 -27.00
CA GLY A 249 1.61 3.37 -26.80
C GLY A 249 2.66 4.46 -26.60
N LYS A 250 2.53 5.61 -27.30
CA LYS A 250 3.38 6.79 -27.07
C LYS A 250 3.06 7.45 -25.73
N PHE A 251 1.78 7.60 -25.39
CA PHE A 251 1.35 8.16 -24.11
C PHE A 251 1.83 7.32 -22.92
N ALA A 252 1.77 5.99 -23.02
CA ALA A 252 2.30 5.08 -22.01
C ALA A 252 3.80 5.31 -21.75
N MET A 253 4.59 5.67 -22.77
CA MET A 253 6.00 6.01 -22.56
C MET A 253 6.21 7.33 -21.82
N ILE A 254 5.30 8.30 -21.95
CA ILE A 254 5.34 9.54 -21.15
C ILE A 254 5.06 9.20 -19.69
N VAL A 255 4.04 8.37 -19.43
CA VAL A 255 3.72 7.87 -18.08
C VAL A 255 4.89 7.10 -17.48
N ASN A 256 5.57 6.27 -18.29
CA ASN A 256 6.78 5.55 -17.88
C ASN A 256 7.89 6.50 -17.41
N LEU A 257 8.21 7.53 -18.21
CA LEU A 257 9.22 8.53 -17.85
C LEU A 257 8.86 9.30 -16.59
N LEU A 258 7.58 9.68 -16.44
CA LEU A 258 7.09 10.33 -15.24
C LEU A 258 7.24 9.43 -14.01
N GLY A 259 6.90 8.13 -14.14
CA GLY A 259 7.11 7.14 -13.10
C GLY A 259 8.57 7.06 -12.69
N ILE A 260 9.50 6.95 -13.65
CA ILE A 260 10.95 6.91 -13.36
C ILE A 260 11.41 8.18 -12.63
N ALA A 261 10.92 9.36 -13.03
CA ALA A 261 11.23 10.61 -12.35
C ALA A 261 10.72 10.63 -10.90
N ILE A 262 9.48 10.20 -10.68
CA ILE A 262 8.88 10.08 -9.34
C ILE A 262 9.68 9.09 -8.49
N ALA A 263 10.09 7.95 -9.04
CA ALA A 263 10.93 6.98 -8.34
C ALA A 263 12.27 7.58 -7.93
N ALA A 264 12.98 8.22 -8.87
CA ALA A 264 14.30 8.77 -8.60
C ALA A 264 14.25 9.88 -7.54
N ILE A 265 13.29 10.81 -7.67
CA ILE A 265 13.13 11.92 -6.71
C ILE A 265 12.63 11.38 -5.38
N GLY A 266 11.59 10.54 -5.38
CA GLY A 266 11.01 9.94 -4.19
C GLY A 266 12.03 9.13 -3.40
N THR A 267 12.81 8.26 -4.04
CA THR A 267 13.88 7.50 -3.39
C THR A 267 14.94 8.43 -2.79
N LYS A 268 15.38 9.45 -3.52
CA LYS A 268 16.35 10.42 -2.99
C LYS A 268 15.81 11.14 -1.75
N MET A 269 14.54 11.51 -1.77
CA MET A 269 13.88 12.21 -0.66
C MET A 269 13.65 11.32 0.55
N SER A 270 13.28 10.06 0.34
CA SER A 270 13.12 9.11 1.44
C SER A 270 14.45 8.78 2.13
N LEU A 271 15.58 8.91 1.44
CA LEU A 271 16.92 8.65 1.99
C LEU A 271 17.57 9.88 2.66
N ALA A 272 16.98 11.07 2.52
CA ALA A 272 17.51 12.34 3.04
C ALA A 272 16.99 12.62 4.45
#